data_AF-G3GZ26-F1
#
_entry.id   AF-G3GZ26-F1
#
_cell.length_a   1.000
_cell.length_b   1.000
_cell.length_c   1.000
_cell.angle_alpha   90.00
_cell.angle_beta   90.00
_cell.angle_gamma   90.00
#
_symmetry.space_group_name_H-M   'P 1'
#
loop_
_entity.id
_entity.type
_entity.pdbx_description
1 polymer ?
#
loop_
_entity_poly.entity_id
_entity_poly.type
_entity_poly.pdbx_seq_one_letter_code
_entity_poly.pdbx_strand_id
1 'polypeptide(L)' 'MLRESKHFSAYNYRMYAVRRIRDAFRENKSVKDPVEIQALVNKAKRDLEIIRRQVHIGQLYSTDKLIIENQETPRT' A
#
# COMPACT_ATOMS: atom_id res chain seq x y z
N MET A 1 -0.07 7.31 -1.70
CA MET A 1 -0.39 5.88 -1.49
C MET A 1 0.86 5.03 -1.29
N LEU A 2 1.75 4.88 -2.29
CA LEU A 2 2.95 4.03 -2.13
C LEU A 2 3.87 4.38 -0.95
N ARG A 3 4.00 5.67 -0.62
CA ARG A 3 4.77 6.11 0.56
C ARG A 3 4.12 5.60 1.86
N GLU A 4 2.82 5.86 2.04
CA GLU A 4 2.05 5.38 3.21
C GLU A 4 2.08 3.86 3.34
N SER A 5 1.91 3.12 2.24
CA SER A 5 1.92 1.66 2.28
C SER A 5 3.24 1.06 2.75
N LYS A 6 4.37 1.77 2.62
CA LYS A 6 5.66 1.29 3.17
C LYS A 6 5.71 1.35 4.70
N HIS A 7 4.85 2.14 5.34
CA HIS A 7 4.81 2.29 6.79
C HIS A 7 4.00 1.20 7.51
N PHE A 8 3.35 0.28 6.77
CA PHE A 8 2.75 -0.90 7.37
C PHE A 8 3.82 -1.74 8.08
N SER A 9 3.61 -2.00 9.38
CA SER A 9 4.45 -2.90 10.19
C SER A 9 4.40 -4.33 9.66
N ALA A 10 3.19 -4.84 9.44
CA ALA A 10 2.96 -6.19 8.93
C ALA A 10 3.42 -6.36 7.47
N TYR A 11 4.29 -7.34 7.23
CA TYR A 11 4.88 -7.63 5.91
C TYR A 11 3.85 -7.90 4.82
N ASN A 12 2.89 -8.78 5.11
CA ASN A 12 1.83 -9.18 4.18
C ASN A 12 1.02 -7.96 3.70
N TYR A 13 0.63 -7.06 4.61
CA TYR A 13 -0.11 -5.85 4.26
C TYR A 13 0.74 -4.85 3.48
N ARG A 14 2.00 -4.64 3.88
CA ARG A 14 2.95 -3.79 3.15
C ARG A 14 3.12 -4.26 1.70
N MET A 15 3.41 -5.54 1.50
CA MET A 15 3.62 -6.13 0.17
C MET A 15 2.35 -6.13 -0.67
N TYR A 16 1.22 -6.52 -0.08
CA TYR A 16 -0.08 -6.52 -0.77
C TYR A 16 -0.46 -5.12 -1.22
N ALA A 17 -0.41 -4.12 -0.32
CA ALA A 17 -0.82 -2.76 -0.63
C ALA A 17 0.04 -2.17 -1.76
N VAL A 18 1.36 -2.32 -1.68
CA VAL A 18 2.29 -1.83 -2.72
C VAL A 18 1.98 -2.46 -4.09
N ARG A 19 1.79 -3.80 -4.13
CA ARG A 19 1.43 -4.51 -5.37
C ARG A 19 0.08 -4.04 -5.90
N ARG A 20 -0.97 -4.08 -5.08
CA ARG A 20 -2.33 -3.74 -5.48
C ARG A 20 -2.46 -2.30 -5.99
N ILE A 21 -1.74 -1.35 -5.39
CA ILE A 21 -1.71 0.04 -5.86
C ILE A 21 -1.06 0.12 -7.24
N ARG A 22 0.10 -0.53 -7.46
CA ARG A 22 0.76 -0.52 -8.76
C ARG A 22 -0.12 -1.12 -9.84
N ASP A 23 -0.72 -2.27 -9.55
CA ASP A 23 -1.59 -2.99 -10.49
C ASP A 23 -2.83 -2.15 -10.81
N ALA A 24 -3.52 -1.60 -9.81
CA ALA A 24 -4.72 -0.78 -10.00
C ALA A 24 -4.46 0.45 -10.89
N PHE A 25 -3.37 1.19 -10.65
CA PHE A 25 -3.04 2.36 -11.45
C PHE A 25 -2.61 1.98 -12.88
N ARG A 26 -1.98 0.81 -13.05
CA ARG A 26 -1.57 0.33 -14.37
C ARG A 26 -2.75 -0.19 -15.19
N GLU A 27 -3.65 -0.96 -14.56
CA GLU A 27 -4.90 -1.47 -15.13
C GLU A 27 -5.74 -0.32 -15.70
N ASN A 28 -5.83 0.80 -14.98
CA ASN A 28 -6.66 1.95 -15.36
C ASN A 28 -5.90 3.03 -16.16
N LYS A 29 -4.67 2.76 -16.62
CA LYS A 29 -3.84 3.76 -17.33
C LYS A 29 -4.49 4.32 -18.60
N SER A 30 -5.27 3.49 -19.30
CA SER A 30 -5.83 3.81 -20.61
C SER A 30 -7.25 4.36 -20.56
N VAL A 31 -7.82 4.54 -19.36
CA VAL A 31 -9.15 5.14 -19.19
C VAL A 31 -9.10 6.59 -19.67
N LYS A 32 -10.07 6.99 -20.51
CA LYS A 32 -10.15 8.34 -21.11
C LYS A 32 -11.39 9.12 -20.69
N ASP A 33 -12.44 8.45 -20.23
CA ASP A 33 -13.65 9.11 -19.78
C ASP A 33 -13.35 9.95 -18.52
N PRO A 34 -13.52 11.29 -18.56
CA PRO A 34 -13.27 12.15 -17.41
C PRO A 34 -14.10 11.78 -16.18
N VAL A 35 -15.32 11.27 -16.36
CA VAL A 35 -16.20 10.89 -15.24
C VAL A 35 -15.66 9.65 -14.55
N GLU A 36 -15.28 8.62 -15.32
CA GLU A 36 -14.65 7.41 -14.80
C GLU A 36 -13.32 7.71 -14.11
N ILE A 37 -12.47 8.55 -14.71
CA ILE A 37 -11.21 9.01 -14.10
C ILE A 37 -11.49 9.66 -12.75
N GLN A 38 -12.46 10.56 -12.67
CA GLN A 38 -12.79 11.25 -11.43
C GLN A 38 -13.30 10.27 -10.35
N ALA A 39 -14.10 9.28 -10.74
CA ALA A 39 -14.56 8.23 -9.84
C ALA A 39 -13.40 7.39 -9.28
N LEU A 40 -12.45 6.99 -10.14
CA LEU A 40 -11.25 6.25 -9.75
C LEU A 40 -10.33 7.06 -8.85
N VAL A 41 -10.14 8.36 -9.14
CA VAL A 41 -9.36 9.28 -8.29
C VAL A 41 -10.02 9.43 -6.92
N ASN A 42 -11.35 9.59 -6.87
CA ASN A 42 -12.08 9.69 -5.61
C ASN A 42 -11.99 8.39 -4.79
N LYS A 43 -12.01 7.24 -5.46
CA LYS A 43 -11.73 5.94 -4.82
C LYS A 43 -10.30 5.90 -4.27
N ALA A 44 -9.29 6.32 -5.03
CA ALA A 44 -7.90 6.32 -4.58
C ALA A 44 -7.67 7.23 -3.36
N LYS A 45 -8.37 8.37 -3.28
CA LYS A 45 -8.38 9.26 -2.11
C LYS A 45 -8.96 8.56 -0.87
N ARG A 46 -10.11 7.89 -1.00
CA ARG A 46 -10.70 7.11 0.11
C ARG A 46 -9.78 5.98 0.56
N ASP A 47 -9.20 5.24 -0.38
CA ASP A 47 -8.28 4.14 -0.10
C ASP A 47 -7.00 4.65 0.59
N LEU A 48 -6.52 5.84 0.25
CA LEU A 48 -5.38 6.48 0.93
C LEU A 48 -5.68 6.75 2.41
N GLU A 49 -6.87 7.26 2.74
CA GLU A 49 -7.27 7.50 4.13
C GLU A 49 -7.48 6.20 4.91
N ILE A 50 -7.88 5.11 4.24
CA ILE A 50 -7.88 3.77 4.84
C ILE A 50 -6.45 3.33 5.15
N ILE A 51 -5.52 3.44 4.19
CA ILE A 51 -4.12 3.06 4.39
C ILE A 51 -3.51 3.81 5.58
N ARG A 52 -3.70 5.13 5.67
CA ARG A 52 -3.18 5.95 6.78
C ARG A 52 -3.67 5.46 8.15
N ARG A 53 -4.97 5.23 8.28
CA ARG A 53 -5.56 4.71 9.53
C ARG A 53 -5.05 3.32 9.88
N GLN A 54 -4.98 2.43 8.90
CA GLN A 54 -4.53 1.04 9.11
C GLN A 54 -3.04 0.96 9.42
N VAL A 55 -2.21 1.83 8.83
CA VAL A 55 -0.79 1.98 9.21
C VAL A 55 -0.68 2.37 10.68
N HIS A 56 -1.43 3.39 11.11
CA HIS A 56 -1.38 3.85 12.50
C HIS A 56 -1.84 2.76 13.49
N ILE A 57 -2.96 2.09 13.21
CA ILE A 57 -3.44 0.96 14.03
C ILE A 57 -2.41 -0.18 14.07
N GLY A 58 -1.83 -0.53 12.93
CA GLY A 58 -0.81 -1.58 12.85
C GLY A 58 0.49 -1.23 13.58
N GLN A 59 0.78 0.05 13.80
CA GLN A 59 1.89 0.50 14.65
C GLN A 59 1.54 0.41 16.14
N LEU A 60 0.31 0.74 16.52
CA LEU A 60 -0.16 0.61 17.91
C LEU A 60 -0.20 -0.86 18.38
N TYR A 61 -0.52 -1.78 17.46
CA TYR A 61 -0.64 -3.21 17.74
C TYR A 61 0.32 -4.04 16.88
N SER A 62 1.59 -3.63 16.80
CA SER A 62 2.61 -4.35 16.04
C SER A 62 3.03 -5.66 16.72
N THR A 63 3.42 -6.64 15.91
CA THR A 63 4.00 -7.91 16.36
C THR A 63 5.42 -8.07 15.84
N ASP A 64 6.10 -9.13 16.27
CA ASP A 64 7.40 -9.50 15.72
C ASP A 64 7.33 -9.73 14.20
N LYS A 65 8.46 -9.47 13.55
CA LYS A 65 8.62 -9.67 12.10
C LYS A 65 8.59 -11.15 11.74
N LEU A 66 8.18 -11.44 10.51
CA LEU A 66 8.23 -12.80 9.98
C LEU A 66 9.68 -13.24 9.74
N ILE A 67 9.94 -14.55 9.81
CA ILE A 67 11.28 -15.11 9.57
C ILE A 67 11.87 -14.72 8.21
N ILE A 68 11.02 -14.57 7.19
CA ILE A 68 11.43 -14.14 5.84
C ILE A 68 11.90 -12.68 5.76
N GLU A 69 11.61 -11.88 6.78
CA GLU A 69 12.08 -10.49 6.88
C GLU A 69 13.49 -10.41 7.47
N ASN A 70 13.98 -11.49 8.08
CA ASN A 70 15.34 -11.58 8.61
C ASN A 70 16.31 -11.96 7.50
N GLN A 71 16.52 -11.04 6.56
CA GLN A 71 17.63 -11.14 5.61
C GLN A 71 18.79 -10.31 6.16
N GLU A 72 19.81 -10.98 6.72
CA GLU A 72 21.10 -10.34 6.98
C GLU A 72 21.61 -9.82 5.65
N THR A 73 21.70 -8.50 5.52
CA THR A 73 22.30 -7.89 4.33
C THR A 73 23.78 -8.26 4.38
N PRO A 74 24.35 -8.96 3.38
CA PRO A 74 25.78 -9.23 3.37
C PRO A 74 26.49 -7.88 3.44
N ARG A 75 27.31 -7.67 4.49
CA ARG A 75 28.18 -6.49 4.55
C ARG A 75 29.22 -6.65 3.45
N THR A 76 29.01 -5.98 2.33
CA THR A 76 30.07 -5.70 1.34
C THR A 76 31.11 -4.77 1.91
#